data_AF-A0A382ACA0-F1
#
_entry.id   AF-A0A382ACA0-F1
#
_cell.length_a   1.000
_cell.length_b   1.000
_cell.length_c   1.000
_cell.angle_alpha   90.00
_cell.angle_beta   90.00
_cell.angle_gamma   90.00
#
_symmetry.space_group_name_H-M   'P 1'
#
loop_
_entity.id
_entity.type
_entity.pdbx_description
1 polymer ?
#
loop_
_entity_poly.entity_id
_entity_poly.type
_entity_poly.pdbx_seq_one_letter_code
_entity_poly.pdbx_strand_id
1 'polypeptide(L)'
;VYTPLVSPDIKEIQDFLYNQVRGDTELLASLGMGLGFWVAQDSKSLGWQSNQREFGWGGVANTVFWIDPVSDSTTMFFTQVMPSSKLGLRVELHRLAASILN
;
A
#
# COMPACT_ATOMS: atom_id res chain seq x y z
N VAL A 1 0.10 18.03 -22.40
CA VAL A 1 -0.94 18.20 -21.36
C VAL A 1 -0.24 18.11 -20.03
N TYR A 2 0.06 19.25 -19.41
CA TYR A 2 0.76 19.33 -18.13
C TYR A 2 -0.30 19.32 -17.03
N THR A 3 -0.44 18.21 -16.31
CA THR A 3 -1.20 18.21 -15.06
C THR A 3 -0.24 18.66 -13.96
N PRO A 4 -0.53 19.74 -13.21
CA PRO A 4 0.35 20.14 -12.12
C PRO A 4 0.42 19.01 -11.10
N LEU A 5 1.62 18.68 -10.63
CA LEU A 5 1.78 17.85 -9.44
C LEU A 5 1.30 18.65 -8.24
N VAL A 6 0.00 18.54 -7.94
CA VAL A 6 -0.55 18.99 -6.67
C VAL A 6 -0.01 18.02 -5.62
N SER A 7 0.71 18.55 -4.63
CA SER A 7 1.07 17.77 -3.44
C SER A 7 -0.21 17.20 -2.84
N PRO A 8 -0.30 15.89 -2.57
CA PRO A 8 -1.49 15.33 -1.94
C PRO A 8 -1.77 16.08 -0.64
N ASP A 9 -3.00 16.57 -0.48
CA ASP A 9 -3.42 17.17 0.77
C ASP A 9 -3.35 16.13 1.89
N ILE A 10 -3.16 16.53 3.15
CA ILE A 10 -3.13 15.59 4.30
C ILE A 10 -4.38 14.71 4.32
N LYS A 11 -5.51 15.26 3.88
CA LYS A 11 -6.76 14.53 3.72
C LYS A 11 -6.69 13.44 2.67
N GLU A 12 -5.92 13.60 1.60
CA GLU A 12 -5.73 12.60 0.54
C GLU A 12 -4.78 11.48 0.98
N ILE A 13 -3.77 11.79 1.81
CA ILE A 13 -2.93 10.79 2.47
C ILE A 13 -3.74 10.01 3.51
N GLN A 14 -4.56 10.70 4.29
CA GLN A 14 -5.48 10.09 5.24
C GLN A 14 -6.53 9.25 4.52
N ASP A 15 -7.16 9.75 3.45
CA ASP A 15 -8.11 9.03 2.63
C ASP A 15 -7.43 7.85 1.91
N PHE A 16 -6.15 7.95 1.54
CA PHE A 16 -5.36 6.84 1.01
C PHE A 16 -5.18 5.74 2.06
N LEU A 17 -4.70 6.09 3.26
CA LEU A 17 -4.52 5.15 4.36
C LEU A 17 -5.88 4.58 4.84
N TYR A 18 -6.92 5.41 4.89
CA TYR A 18 -8.28 5.08 5.33
C TYR A 18 -9.03 4.20 4.33
N ASN A 19 -8.95 4.51 3.03
CA ASN A 19 -9.59 3.72 1.97
C ASN A 19 -8.87 2.39 1.70
N GLN A 20 -7.57 2.31 1.98
CA GLN A 20 -6.84 1.04 1.94
C GLN A 20 -7.21 0.13 3.12
N VAL A 21 -7.75 0.72 4.20
CA VAL A 21 -8.10 0.07 5.46
C VAL A 21 -9.63 -0.07 5.65
N ARG A 22 -10.46 0.32 4.68
CA ARG A 22 -11.95 0.25 4.76
C ARG A 22 -12.56 0.94 6.00
N GLY A 23 -11.85 1.86 6.64
CA GLY A 23 -12.32 2.54 7.87
C GLY A 23 -12.14 1.76 9.17
N ASP A 24 -11.37 0.66 9.18
CA ASP A 24 -11.02 -0.07 10.41
C ASP A 24 -9.82 0.56 11.11
N THR A 25 -10.07 1.32 12.17
CA THR A 25 -9.03 1.94 13.01
C THR A 25 -7.99 0.94 13.53
N GLU A 26 -8.38 -0.33 13.69
CA GLU A 26 -7.51 -1.43 14.15
C GLU A 26 -6.44 -1.79 13.11
N LEU A 27 -6.77 -1.72 11.82
CA LEU A 27 -5.86 -1.99 10.71
C LEU A 27 -4.77 -0.93 10.56
N LEU A 28 -5.07 0.33 10.90
CA LEU A 28 -4.05 1.39 10.99
C LEU A 28 -3.09 1.16 12.15
N ALA A 29 -3.55 0.55 13.25
CA ALA A 29 -2.68 0.22 14.40
C ALA A 29 -1.66 -0.88 14.05
N SER A 30 -1.98 -1.74 13.09
CA SER A 30 -1.09 -2.79 12.57
C SER A 30 -0.04 -2.28 11.57
N LEU A 31 -0.16 -1.02 11.13
CA LEU A 31 0.82 -0.31 10.31
C LEU A 31 1.59 0.71 11.14
N GLY A 32 2.91 0.69 11.02
CA GLY A 32 3.79 1.76 11.47
C GLY A 32 4.19 2.68 10.31
N MET A 33 4.82 3.80 10.66
CA MET A 33 5.45 4.69 9.68
C MET A 33 6.97 4.64 9.82
N GLY A 34 7.64 4.41 8.69
CA GLY A 34 9.09 4.60 8.53
C GLY A 34 9.41 5.98 7.97
N LEU A 35 10.56 6.11 7.29
CA LEU A 35 11.01 7.35 6.65
C LEU A 35 10.35 7.56 5.27
N GLY A 36 9.03 7.77 5.25
CA GLY A 36 8.27 8.02 4.01
C GLY A 36 7.55 6.80 3.43
N PHE A 37 7.42 5.72 4.21
CA PHE A 37 6.75 4.48 3.83
C PHE A 37 6.01 3.88 5.02
N TRP A 38 4.99 3.07 4.74
CA TRP A 38 4.37 2.24 5.79
C TRP A 38 5.31 1.08 6.12
N VAL A 39 5.17 0.52 7.33
CA VAL A 39 5.87 -0.69 7.77
C VAL A 39 4.87 -1.60 8.46
N ALA A 40 4.76 -2.87 8.06
CA ALA A 40 3.92 -3.86 8.71
C ALA A 40 4.42 -4.16 10.13
N GLN A 41 3.67 -3.73 11.16
CA GLN A 41 3.97 -3.97 12.58
C GLN A 41 3.24 -5.19 13.14
N ASP A 42 2.08 -5.53 12.59
CA ASP A 42 1.41 -6.81 12.83
C ASP A 42 0.79 -7.32 11.54
N SER A 43 1.56 -8.13 10.83
CA SER A 43 1.15 -8.72 9.54
C SER A 43 -0.14 -9.54 9.61
N LYS A 44 -0.46 -10.17 10.75
CA LYS A 44 -1.65 -11.01 10.89
C LYS A 44 -2.95 -10.20 10.97
N SER A 45 -2.83 -8.97 11.43
CA SER A 45 -3.94 -8.04 11.59
C SER A 45 -4.11 -7.13 10.35
N LEU A 46 -3.29 -7.30 9.31
CA LEU A 46 -3.43 -6.61 8.04
C LEU A 46 -4.53 -7.22 7.16
N GLY A 47 -5.19 -6.38 6.37
CA GLY A 47 -6.30 -6.74 5.49
C GLY A 47 -5.84 -7.35 4.17
N TRP A 48 -4.55 -7.65 4.05
CA TRP A 48 -3.91 -8.29 2.90
C TRP A 48 -2.79 -9.21 3.36
N GLN A 49 -2.38 -10.12 2.48
CA GLN A 49 -1.26 -11.01 2.75
C GLN A 49 0.06 -10.24 2.69
N SER A 50 0.75 -10.20 3.82
CA SER A 50 1.99 -9.45 4.03
C SER A 50 2.85 -10.20 5.04
N ASN A 51 4.17 -10.06 4.94
CA ASN A 51 5.11 -10.56 5.93
C ASN A 51 5.45 -9.48 6.97
N GLN A 52 5.88 -9.92 8.14
CA GLN A 52 6.28 -9.02 9.21
C GLN A 52 7.44 -8.12 8.75
N ARG A 53 7.34 -6.80 9.00
CA ARG A 53 8.29 -5.76 8.55
C ARG A 53 8.32 -5.49 7.04
N GLU A 54 7.38 -6.01 6.25
CA GLU A 54 7.17 -5.53 4.88
C GLU A 54 6.93 -4.01 4.89
N PHE A 55 7.50 -3.29 3.94
CA PHE A 55 7.36 -1.85 3.85
C PHE A 55 7.20 -1.38 2.41
N GLY A 56 6.43 -0.31 2.21
CA GLY A 56 6.12 0.17 0.87
C GLY A 56 5.46 1.53 0.83
N TRP A 57 5.17 1.99 -0.39
CA TRP A 57 4.35 3.18 -0.61
C TRP A 57 3.46 3.06 -1.86
N GLY A 58 2.46 3.92 -1.97
CA GLY A 58 1.54 3.99 -3.09
C GLY A 58 1.36 5.40 -3.60
N GLY A 59 1.11 5.54 -4.91
CA GLY A 59 0.79 6.81 -5.54
C GLY A 59 -0.69 6.93 -5.93
N VAL A 60 -1.12 8.17 -6.18
CA VAL A 60 -2.49 8.53 -6.58
C VAL A 60 -2.91 7.92 -7.91
N ALA A 61 -1.95 7.60 -8.79
CA ALA A 61 -2.17 6.97 -10.09
C ALA A 61 -2.20 5.42 -10.03
N ASN A 62 -2.70 4.84 -8.93
CA ASN A 62 -2.71 3.38 -8.68
C ASN A 62 -1.30 2.74 -8.82
N THR A 63 -0.23 3.49 -8.58
CA THR A 63 1.11 2.92 -8.46
C THR A 63 1.30 2.38 -7.05
N VAL A 64 2.04 1.27 -6.94
CA VAL A 64 2.37 0.66 -5.66
C VAL A 64 3.71 -0.05 -5.75
N PHE A 65 4.47 -0.01 -4.66
CA PHE A 65 5.61 -0.89 -4.46
C PHE A 65 5.68 -1.33 -3.00
N TRP A 66 6.34 -2.46 -2.77
CA TRP A 66 6.76 -2.87 -1.44
C TRP A 66 8.02 -3.75 -1.53
N ILE A 67 8.72 -3.79 -0.40
CA ILE A 67 9.89 -4.63 -0.16
C ILE A 67 9.52 -5.57 0.97
N ASP A 68 9.74 -6.86 0.76
CA ASP A 68 9.55 -7.89 1.76
C ASP A 68 10.90 -8.55 2.11
N PRO A 69 11.48 -8.20 3.27
CA PRO A 69 12.74 -8.79 3.72
C PRO A 69 12.66 -10.29 4.05
N VAL A 70 11.47 -10.84 4.27
CA VAL A 70 11.29 -12.26 4.62
C VAL A 70 11.38 -13.12 3.38
N SER A 71 10.72 -12.71 2.29
CA SER A 71 10.78 -13.41 0.99
C SER A 71 11.95 -12.95 0.10
N ASP A 72 12.80 -12.02 0.58
CA ASP A 72 13.89 -11.38 -0.18
C ASP A 72 13.44 -10.85 -1.55
N SER A 73 12.30 -10.14 -1.54
CA SER A 73 11.63 -9.72 -2.77
C SER A 73 11.27 -8.23 -2.78
N THR A 74 11.12 -7.70 -3.98
CA THR A 74 10.61 -6.34 -4.22
C THR A 74 9.59 -6.41 -5.34
N THR A 75 8.37 -5.95 -5.07
CA THR A 75 7.30 -5.89 -6.06
C THR A 75 6.99 -4.45 -6.41
N MET A 76 6.83 -4.17 -7.70
CA MET A 76 6.44 -2.86 -8.21
C MET A 76 5.34 -3.02 -9.26
N PHE A 77 4.31 -2.20 -9.17
CA PHE A 77 3.20 -2.18 -10.12
C PHE A 77 2.85 -0.74 -10.48
N PHE A 78 2.83 -0.47 -11.79
CA PHE A 78 2.64 0.86 -12.34
C PHE A 78 1.40 0.89 -13.23
N THR A 79 0.53 1.86 -12.95
CA THR A 79 -0.57 2.21 -13.86
C THR A 79 -0.57 3.73 -14.05
N GLN A 80 -1.51 4.23 -14.85
CA GLN A 80 -1.73 5.65 -15.08
C GLN A 80 -3.20 6.01 -14.84
N VAL A 81 -3.82 5.38 -13.83
CA VAL A 81 -5.25 5.53 -13.54
C VAL A 81 -5.43 6.22 -12.19
N MET A 82 -6.21 7.30 -12.15
CA MET A 82 -6.58 8.02 -10.92
C MET A 82 -8.10 7.94 -10.69
N PRO A 83 -8.59 8.06 -9.43
CA PRO A 83 -7.82 8.08 -8.18
C PRO A 83 -7.37 6.67 -7.74
N SER A 84 -6.56 6.57 -6.68
CA SER A 84 -5.95 5.32 -6.17
C SER A 84 -6.95 4.25 -5.70
N SER A 85 -8.23 4.60 -5.55
CA SER A 85 -9.33 3.67 -5.23
C SER A 85 -10.00 3.06 -6.45
N LYS A 86 -9.74 3.56 -7.67
CA LYS A 86 -10.51 3.22 -8.87
C LYS A 86 -10.39 1.75 -9.30
N LEU A 87 -9.22 1.12 -9.09
CA LEU A 87 -8.98 -0.23 -9.58
C LEU A 87 -9.11 -1.31 -8.48
N GLY A 88 -8.95 -0.97 -7.21
CA GLY A 88 -9.05 -1.94 -6.10
C GLY A 88 -8.02 -3.08 -6.13
N LEU A 89 -6.94 -2.97 -6.92
CA LEU A 89 -6.04 -4.10 -7.23
C LEU A 89 -5.02 -4.43 -6.14
N ARG A 90 -4.82 -3.58 -5.13
CA ARG A 90 -3.69 -3.72 -4.18
C ARG A 90 -3.75 -5.02 -3.38
N VAL A 91 -4.93 -5.40 -2.88
CA VAL A 91 -5.13 -6.64 -2.11
C VAL A 91 -4.90 -7.87 -2.99
N GLU A 92 -5.45 -7.87 -4.20
CA GLU A 92 -5.29 -8.98 -5.14
C GLU A 92 -3.83 -9.13 -5.61
N LEU A 93 -3.12 -8.02 -5.78
CA LEU A 93 -1.70 -8.03 -6.14
C LEU A 93 -0.84 -8.61 -5.01
N HIS A 94 -1.11 -8.25 -3.75
CA HIS A 94 -0.46 -8.87 -2.59
C HIS A 94 -0.77 -10.36 -2.51
N ARG A 95 -2.03 -10.76 -2.74
CA ARG A 95 -2.44 -12.17 -2.76
C ARG A 95 -1.70 -12.96 -3.86
N LEU A 96 -1.58 -12.39 -5.06
CA LEU A 96 -0.86 -13.01 -6.16
C LEU A 96 0.63 -13.15 -5.84
N ALA A 97 1.26 -12.09 -5.34
CA ALA A 97 2.67 -12.12 -4.96
C ALA A 97 2.92 -13.18 -3.87
N ALA A 98 2.10 -13.21 -2.83
CA ALA A 98 2.19 -14.21 -1.77
C ALA A 98 2.01 -15.64 -2.30
N SER A 99 1.17 -15.88 -3.30
CA SER A 99 0.98 -17.21 -3.89
C SER A 99 2.17 -17.74 -4.69
N ILE A 100 3.13 -16.88 -5.04
CA ILE A 100 4.30 -17.22 -5.84
C ILE A 100 5.57 -17.22 -4.96
N LEU A 101 5.62 -16.35 -3.96
CA LEU A 101 6.82 -16.07 -3.16
C LEU A 101 6.84 -16.78 -1.80
N ASN A 102 5.69 -17.31 -1.35
CA ASN A 102 5.54 -18.06 -0.10
C ASN A 102 4.99 -19.46 -0.38
#